data_AF-A0A927MN85-F1
#
_entry.id   AF-A0A927MN85-F1
#
_cell.length_a   1.000
_cell.length_b   1.000
_cell.length_c   1.000
_cell.angle_alpha   90.00
_cell.angle_beta   90.00
_cell.angle_gamma   90.00
#
_symmetry.space_group_name_H-M   'P 1'
#
loop_
_entity.id
_entity.type
_entity.pdbx_description
1 polymer ?
#
loop_
_entity_poly.entity_id
_entity_poly.type
_entity_poly.pdbx_seq_one_letter_code
_entity_poly.pdbx_strand_id
1 'polypeptide(L)'
;MKKLVWFCISFFAFEIIIVLFIDLILLVSELKLSLTTRAMFNSLQDVFLHPIQTINGYVMSQNPLFVILTVLNLFYSGLIQLKYKTKKDGWAIHEKNAYHGSARWEKEKEILDGNFIGKSEQEVRETFLQSLSK
;
A
#
# COMPACT_ATOMS: atom_id res chain seq x y z
N MET A 1 4.66 13.21 -8.42
CA MET A 1 3.95 14.17 -7.53
C MET A 1 2.80 13.51 -6.76
N LYS A 2 1.74 13.00 -7.39
CA LYS A 2 0.57 12.42 -6.67
C LYS A 2 0.92 11.37 -5.60
N LYS A 3 1.80 10.41 -5.91
CA LYS A 3 2.23 9.38 -4.93
C LYS A 3 2.98 9.94 -3.72
N LEU A 4 3.81 10.97 -3.94
CA LEU A 4 4.57 11.62 -2.87
C LEU A 4 3.65 12.44 -1.97
N VAL A 5 2.66 13.13 -2.56
CA VAL A 5 1.62 13.83 -1.79
C VAL A 5 0.81 12.85 -0.94
N TRP A 6 0.38 11.72 -1.50
CA TRP A 6 -0.34 10.69 -0.73
C TRP A 6 0.52 10.06 0.35
N PHE A 7 1.82 9.87 0.11
CA PHE A 7 2.76 9.41 1.12
C PHE A 7 2.86 10.41 2.28
N CYS A 8 3.04 11.70 1.99
CA CYS A 8 3.11 12.73 3.02
C CYS A 8 1.81 12.79 3.84
N ILE A 9 0.65 12.77 3.16
CA ILE A 9 -0.66 12.79 3.84
C ILE A 9 -0.81 11.58 4.77
N SER A 10 -0.52 10.37 4.29
CA SER A 10 -0.62 9.17 5.13
C SER A 10 0.37 9.20 6.29
N PHE A 11 1.61 9.62 6.03
CA PHE A 11 2.66 9.69 7.04
C PHE A 11 2.27 10.64 8.17
N PHE A 12 1.88 11.88 7.85
CA PHE A 12 1.46 12.86 8.86
C PHE A 12 0.18 12.44 9.60
N ALA A 13 -0.77 11.81 8.92
CA ALA A 13 -1.98 11.30 9.56
C ALA A 13 -1.64 10.21 10.60
N PHE A 14 -0.76 9.26 10.28
CA PHE A 14 -0.30 8.25 11.23
C PHE A 14 0.57 8.85 12.34
N GLU A 15 1.37 9.88 12.04
CA GLU A 15 2.22 10.53 13.04
C GLU A 15 1.38 11.19 14.13
N ILE A 16 0.28 11.86 13.77
CA ILE A 16 -0.66 12.42 14.75
C ILE A 16 -1.24 11.33 15.64
N ILE A 17 -1.62 10.19 15.05
CA ILE A 17 -2.15 9.04 15.83
C ILE A 17 -1.10 8.50 16.80
N ILE A 18 0.17 8.42 16.39
CA ILE A 18 1.28 7.98 17.24
C ILE A 18 1.48 8.94 18.42
N VAL A 19 1.48 10.24 18.17
CA VAL A 19 1.62 11.27 19.23
C VAL A 19 0.49 11.14 20.26
N LEU A 20 -0.76 10.98 19.81
CA LEU A 20 -1.91 10.78 20.68
C LEU A 20 -1.83 9.46 21.47
N PHE A 21 -1.34 8.40 20.83
CA PHE A 21 -1.17 7.09 21.47
C PHE A 21 -0.11 7.13 22.57
N ILE A 22 1.03 7.79 22.32
CA ILE A 22 2.09 7.96 23.31
C ILE A 22 1.59 8.80 24.48
N ASP A 23 0.91 9.91 24.21
CA ASP A 23 0.33 10.78 25.23
C ASP A 23 -0.62 10.00 26.15
N LEU A 24 -1.50 9.19 25.56
CA LEU A 24 -2.43 8.36 26.31
C LEU A 24 -1.70 7.31 27.16
N ILE A 25 -0.65 6.67 26.65
CA ILE A 25 0.17 5.73 27.44
C ILE A 25 0.83 6.43 28.62
N LEU A 26 1.43 7.60 28.40
CA LEU A 26 2.09 8.37 29.46
C LEU A 26 1.08 8.81 30.52
N LEU A 27 -0.07 9.31 30.10
CA LEU A 27 -1.16 9.70 30.99
C LEU A 27 -1.69 8.51 31.81
N VAL A 28 -1.84 7.34 31.19
CA VAL A 28 -2.20 6.10 31.90
C VAL A 28 -1.11 5.70 32.89
N SER A 29 0.16 5.84 32.52
CA SER A 29 1.29 5.54 33.40
C SER A 29 1.35 6.44 34.63
N GLU A 30 1.05 7.73 34.46
CA GLU A 30 1.06 8.74 35.51
C GLU A 30 -0.15 8.65 36.43
N LEU A 31 -1.38 8.64 35.87
CA LEU A 31 -2.61 8.67 36.67
C LEU A 31 -3.05 7.28 37.14
N LYS A 32 -2.64 6.19 36.47
CA LYS A 32 -2.99 4.80 36.82
C LYS A 32 -4.48 4.61 37.15
N LEU A 33 -4.83 4.64 38.44
CA LEU A 33 -6.18 4.44 39.00
C LEU A 33 -7.00 5.73 39.17
N SER A 34 -6.38 6.92 39.12
CA SER A 34 -7.08 8.21 39.19
C SER A 34 -7.50 8.74 37.81
N LEU A 35 -7.41 7.89 36.79
CA LEU A 35 -7.66 8.24 35.41
C LEU A 35 -9.13 8.60 35.21
N THR A 36 -9.37 9.90 35.04
CA THR A 36 -10.71 10.45 34.86
C THR A 36 -10.89 10.86 33.40
N THR A 37 -12.10 10.71 32.85
CA THR A 37 -12.43 11.13 31.48
C THR A 37 -12.05 12.59 31.19
N ARG A 38 -12.14 13.44 32.21
CA ARG A 38 -11.74 14.86 32.14
C ARG A 38 -10.24 15.06 32.00
N ALA A 39 -9.43 14.22 32.65
CA ALA A 39 -7.96 14.27 32.51
C ALA A 39 -7.54 13.87 31.09
N MET A 40 -8.15 12.81 30.54
CA MET A 40 -7.92 12.42 29.14
C MET A 40 -8.32 13.51 28.16
N PHE A 41 -9.49 14.13 28.34
CA PHE A 41 -9.95 15.20 27.45
C PHE A 41 -9.03 16.43 27.50
N ASN A 42 -8.57 16.81 28.70
CA ASN A 42 -7.64 17.92 28.86
C ASN A 42 -6.29 17.64 28.18
N SER A 43 -5.74 16.43 28.31
CA SER A 43 -4.49 16.05 27.65
C SER A 43 -4.61 16.04 26.14
N LEU A 44 -5.69 15.45 25.62
CA LEU A 44 -5.99 15.49 24.19
C LEU A 44 -6.11 16.93 23.68
N GLN A 45 -6.80 17.80 24.43
CA GLN A 45 -6.94 19.20 24.06
C GLN A 45 -5.57 19.90 24.02
N ASP A 46 -4.68 19.62 24.97
CA ASP A 46 -3.34 20.20 25.02
C ASP A 46 -2.48 19.75 23.83
N VAL A 47 -2.49 18.45 23.50
CA VAL A 47 -1.82 17.90 22.32
C VAL A 47 -2.35 18.51 21.02
N PHE A 48 -3.67 18.75 20.93
CA PHE A 48 -4.28 19.38 19.75
C PHE A 48 -3.98 20.87 19.64
N LEU A 49 -3.86 21.59 20.75
CA LEU A 49 -3.53 23.02 20.77
C LEU A 49 -2.04 23.27 20.48
N HIS A 50 -1.17 22.36 20.93
CA HIS A 50 0.28 22.52 20.85
C HIS A 50 1.02 21.34 20.22
N PRO A 51 0.61 20.83 19.05
CA PRO A 51 1.14 19.57 18.48
C PRO A 51 2.64 19.64 18.19
N ILE A 52 3.14 20.79 17.74
CA ILE A 52 4.57 20.99 17.43
C ILE A 52 5.41 20.96 18.72
N GLN A 53 4.90 21.52 19.81
CA GLN A 53 5.62 21.55 21.08
C GLN A 53 5.69 20.14 21.69
N THR A 54 4.60 19.38 21.63
CA THR A 54 4.56 17.99 22.10
C THR A 54 5.55 17.11 21.31
N ILE A 55 5.57 17.23 19.99
CA ILE A 55 6.53 16.49 19.14
C ILE A 55 7.97 16.87 19.49
N ASN A 56 8.27 18.17 19.61
CA ASN A 56 9.60 18.61 20.02
C ASN A 56 9.98 18.08 21.40
N GLY A 57 9.03 18.01 22.34
CA GLY A 57 9.22 17.40 23.65
C GLY A 57 9.62 15.93 23.55
N TYR A 58 8.95 15.15 22.72
CA TYR A 58 9.30 13.74 22.49
C TYR A 58 10.64 13.54 21.79
N VAL A 59 11.01 14.43 20.87
CA VAL A 59 12.32 14.41 20.22
C VAL A 59 13.43 14.78 21.19
N MET A 60 13.26 15.85 21.98
CA MET A 60 14.25 16.32 22.95
C MET A 60 14.45 15.33 24.10
N SER A 61 13.36 14.72 24.57
CA SER A 61 13.42 13.67 25.61
C SER A 61 13.89 12.32 25.09
N GLN A 62 14.16 12.19 23.77
CA GLN A 62 14.52 10.95 23.10
C GLN A 62 13.56 9.81 23.48
N ASN A 63 12.26 10.09 23.51
CA ASN A 63 11.27 9.10 23.92
C ASN A 63 11.39 7.85 23.01
N PRO A 64 11.77 6.68 23.56
CA PRO A 64 12.07 5.51 22.75
C PRO A 64 10.85 5.02 21.97
N LEU A 65 9.63 5.18 22.54
CA LEU A 65 8.39 4.82 21.86
C LEU A 65 8.16 5.71 20.64
N PHE A 66 8.39 7.01 20.77
CA PHE A 66 8.26 7.94 19.65
C PHE A 66 9.21 7.56 18.51
N VAL A 67 10.50 7.41 18.81
CA VAL A 67 11.51 7.07 17.78
C VAL A 67 11.17 5.76 17.07
N ILE A 68 10.83 4.70 17.82
CA ILE A 68 10.50 3.39 17.23
C ILE A 68 9.25 3.49 16.35
N LEU A 69 8.17 4.13 16.84
CA LEU A 69 6.91 4.23 16.12
C LEU A 69 7.03 5.11 14.88
N THR A 70 7.75 6.23 14.93
CA THR A 70 8.00 7.09 13.76
C THR A 70 8.81 6.36 12.68
N VAL A 71 9.83 5.58 13.06
CA VAL A 71 10.60 4.76 12.11
C VAL A 71 9.71 3.69 11.46
N LEU A 72 8.90 2.99 12.25
CA LEU A 72 7.94 2.02 11.73
C LEU A 72 6.91 2.67 10.81
N ASN A 73 6.42 3.88 11.14
CA ASN A 73 5.50 4.65 10.33
C ASN A 73 6.10 4.99 8.96
N LEU A 74 7.38 5.38 8.92
CA LEU A 74 8.09 5.67 7.67
C LEU A 74 8.06 4.46 6.72
N PHE A 75 8.42 3.28 7.23
CA PHE A 75 8.41 2.04 6.45
C PHE A 75 6.98 1.63 6.07
N TYR A 76 6.04 1.70 7.00
CA TYR A 76 4.64 1.32 6.77
C TYR A 76 3.97 2.20 5.71
N SER A 77 4.14 3.52 5.81
CA SER A 77 3.67 4.48 4.82
C SER A 77 4.29 4.22 3.45
N GLY A 78 5.57 3.85 3.40
CA GLY A 78 6.23 3.45 2.15
C GLY A 78 5.66 2.17 1.55
N LEU A 79 5.46 1.14 2.39
CA LEU A 79 4.88 -0.14 2.00
C LEU A 79 3.45 -0.02 1.47
N ILE A 80 2.62 0.84 2.08
CA ILE A 80 1.27 1.12 1.60
C ILE A 80 1.34 1.63 0.16
N GLN A 81 2.22 2.58 -0.15
CA GLN A 81 2.33 3.13 -1.50
C GLN A 81 2.79 2.11 -2.54
N LEU A 82 3.62 1.13 -2.13
CA LEU A 82 4.05 0.02 -2.99
C LEU A 82 2.94 -1.02 -3.20
N LYS A 83 2.16 -1.31 -2.15
CA LYS A 83 1.03 -2.25 -2.18
C LYS A 83 -0.23 -1.66 -2.80
N TYR A 84 -0.35 -0.33 -2.87
CA TYR A 84 -1.39 0.38 -3.60
C TYR A 84 -1.16 0.25 -5.12
N LYS A 85 -1.06 -0.99 -5.61
CA LYS A 85 -1.24 -1.28 -7.02
C LYS A 85 -2.68 -0.97 -7.33
N THR A 86 -2.86 0.12 -8.08
CA THR A 86 -4.11 0.59 -8.68
C THR A 86 -4.63 -0.41 -9.71
N LYS A 87 -4.91 -1.65 -9.30
CA LYS A 87 -5.78 -2.55 -10.04
C LYS A 87 -7.10 -2.57 -9.31
N LYS A 88 -7.90 -1.54 -9.56
CA LYS A 88 -9.28 -1.84 -9.90
C LYS A 88 -9.15 -2.67 -11.18
N ASP A 89 -9.00 -3.98 -11.05
CA ASP A 89 -9.34 -4.90 -12.15
C ASP A 89 -10.88 -4.76 -12.28
N GLY A 90 -11.33 -3.61 -12.80
CA GLY A 90 -12.72 -3.36 -13.12
C GLY A 90 -13.00 -4.03 -14.44
N TRP A 91 -14.03 -4.87 -14.50
CA TRP A 91 -14.50 -5.64 -15.67
C TRP A 91 -13.48 -6.59 -16.34
N ALA A 92 -12.16 -6.38 -16.23
CA ALA A 92 -11.10 -7.21 -16.80
C ALA A 92 -10.78 -8.48 -15.99
N ILE A 93 -11.50 -8.75 -14.90
CA ILE A 93 -11.36 -9.98 -14.12
C ILE A 93 -11.85 -11.18 -14.95
N HIS A 94 -12.84 -10.98 -15.81
CA HIS A 94 -13.40 -12.02 -16.68
C HIS A 94 -12.40 -12.52 -17.74
N GLU A 95 -11.47 -11.69 -18.22
CA GLU A 95 -10.42 -12.10 -19.17
C GLU A 95 -9.25 -12.85 -18.50
N LYS A 96 -9.05 -12.66 -17.20
CA LYS A 96 -7.98 -13.33 -16.45
C LYS A 96 -8.41 -14.64 -15.81
N ASN A 97 -9.62 -14.67 -15.27
CA ASN A 97 -10.18 -15.81 -14.58
C ASN A 97 -11.23 -16.43 -15.50
N ALA A 98 -10.81 -17.42 -16.28
CA ALA A 98 -11.69 -18.18 -17.17
C ALA A 98 -12.68 -18.98 -16.32
N TYR A 99 -13.83 -18.41 -15.99
CA TYR A 99 -14.95 -19.17 -15.48
C TYR A 99 -15.61 -19.90 -16.66
N HIS A 100 -15.95 -21.18 -16.47
CA HIS A 100 -16.60 -22.01 -17.47
C HIS A 100 -17.78 -21.27 -18.11
N GLY A 101 -17.66 -20.91 -19.39
CA GLY A 101 -18.66 -20.13 -20.13
C GLY A 101 -18.30 -18.67 -20.45
N SER A 102 -17.14 -18.16 -20.01
CA SER A 102 -16.63 -16.86 -20.46
C SER A 102 -15.89 -16.99 -21.79
N ALA A 103 -16.48 -16.47 -22.87
CA ALA A 103 -15.80 -16.36 -24.16
C ALA A 103 -14.72 -15.26 -24.05
N ARG A 104 -13.45 -15.68 -23.94
CA ARG A 104 -12.30 -14.78 -24.04
C ARG A 104 -11.42 -15.25 -25.20
N TRP A 105 -10.72 -14.29 -25.82
CA TRP A 105 -9.65 -14.63 -26.73
C TRP A 105 -8.55 -15.39 -25.97
N GLU A 106 -8.07 -16.48 -26.58
CA GLU A 106 -6.96 -17.25 -26.04
C GLU A 106 -5.68 -16.42 -26.11
N LYS A 107 -4.83 -16.58 -25.09
CA LYS A 107 -3.52 -15.94 -25.06
C LYS A 107 -2.55 -16.74 -25.94
N GLU A 108 -1.53 -16.09 -26.46
CA GLU A 108 -0.50 -16.74 -27.31
C GLU A 108 0.07 -18.00 -26.66
N LYS A 109 0.34 -17.97 -25.35
CA LYS A 109 0.83 -19.14 -24.59
C LYS A 109 -0.17 -20.30 -24.45
N GLU A 110 -1.46 -20.05 -24.66
CA GLU A 110 -2.54 -21.04 -24.62
C GLU A 110 -2.77 -21.65 -26.00
N ILE A 111 -2.52 -20.87 -27.05
CA ILE A 111 -2.57 -21.32 -28.46
C ILE A 111 -1.34 -22.15 -28.79
N LEU A 112 -0.16 -21.72 -28.33
CA LEU A 112 1.13 -22.37 -28.59
C LEU A 112 1.38 -23.57 -27.65
N ASP A 113 0.43 -24.51 -27.59
CA ASP A 113 0.44 -25.69 -26.71
C ASP A 113 1.00 -26.95 -27.42
N GLY A 114 2.03 -26.76 -28.26
CA GLY A 114 2.69 -27.84 -28.99
C GLY A 114 1.97 -28.31 -30.27
N ASN A 115 0.65 -28.16 -30.36
CA ASN A 115 -0.10 -28.38 -31.61
C ASN A 115 0.03 -27.22 -32.61
N PHE A 116 0.20 -26.00 -32.10
CA PHE A 116 0.54 -24.82 -32.87
C PHE A 116 1.92 -24.32 -32.44
N ILE A 117 2.79 -24.11 -33.41
CA ILE A 117 4.16 -23.63 -33.18
C ILE A 117 4.26 -22.23 -33.77
N GLY A 118 4.75 -21.28 -32.98
CA GLY A 118 5.00 -19.93 -33.45
C GLY A 118 6.15 -19.94 -34.44
N LYS A 119 5.88 -19.57 -35.69
CA LYS A 119 6.88 -19.43 -36.76
C LYS A 119 6.89 -18.02 -37.30
N SER A 120 8.02 -17.60 -37.85
CA SER A 120 8.11 -16.30 -38.52
C SER A 120 7.28 -16.30 -39.81
N GLU A 121 6.75 -15.14 -40.19
CA GLU A 121 5.94 -14.99 -41.41
C GLU A 121 6.68 -15.47 -42.67
N GLN A 122 7.99 -15.21 -42.74
CA GLN A 122 8.86 -15.65 -43.83
C GLN A 122 8.88 -17.19 -43.91
N GLU A 123 9.07 -17.86 -42.79
CA GLU A 123 9.14 -19.32 -42.72
C GLU A 123 7.79 -19.98 -43.07
N VAL A 124 6.67 -19.38 -42.64
CA VAL A 124 5.32 -19.83 -43.02
C VAL A 124 5.08 -19.68 -44.52
N ARG A 125 5.47 -18.54 -45.10
CA ARG A 125 5.34 -18.25 -46.53
C ARG A 125 6.16 -19.22 -47.37
N GLU A 126 7.40 -19.48 -47.00
CA GLU A 126 8.27 -20.41 -47.71
C GLU A 126 7.74 -21.84 -47.65
N THR A 127 7.29 -22.31 -46.47
CA THR A 127 6.69 -23.64 -46.30
C THR A 127 5.42 -23.79 -47.17
N PHE A 128 4.57 -22.75 -47.21
CA PHE A 128 3.36 -22.75 -48.02
C PHE A 128 3.69 -22.82 -49.52
N LEU A 129 4.62 -21.99 -50.01
CA LEU A 129 5.03 -22.01 -51.41
C LEU A 129 5.65 -23.37 -51.81
N GLN A 130 6.42 -23.99 -50.91
CA GLN A 130 6.96 -25.34 -51.12
C GLN A 130 5.85 -26.39 -51.23
N SER A 131 4.79 -26.30 -50.41
CA SER A 131 3.65 -27.24 -50.47
C SER A 131 2.87 -27.19 -51.78
N LEU A 132 2.84 -26.04 -52.46
CA LEU A 132 2.16 -25.86 -53.75
C LEU A 132 2.98 -26.37 -54.95
N SER A 133 4.28 -26.60 -54.75
CA SER A 133 5.20 -27.08 -55.78
C SER A 133 5.33 -28.60 -55.86
N LYS A 134 4.51 -29.32 -55.10
CA LYS A 134 4.47 -30.79 -55.01
C LYS A 134 3.16 -31.31 -55.55
#